data_AF-B0KSX3-F1
#
_entry.id   AF-B0KSX3-F1
#
_cell.length_a   1.000
_cell.length_b   1.000
_cell.length_c   1.000
_cell.angle_alpha   90.00
_cell.angle_beta   90.00
_cell.angle_gamma   90.00
#
_symmetry.space_group_name_H-M   'P 1'
#
loop_
_entity.id
_entity.type
_entity.pdbx_description
1 polymer ?
#
loop_
_entity_poly.entity_id
_entity_poly.type
_entity_poly.pdbx_seq_one_letter_code
_entity_poly.pdbx_strand_id
1 'polypeptide(L)'
;MMANDPDLLEHVHSNLNGEGSLRFVQLRALISSPKLADYWVRNLDAKGLTFVGDSFLSEHSMLGDWDRKSYGVSMARWSEIQGGLEILNELKFHDEGVSRVQVWPFDPSQLTLEAMKLAVAVSYSDLELFREPRIFGAINEMLSEYRIDAEPRC
;
A
#
# COMPACT_ATOMS: atom_id res chain seq x y z
N MET A 1 -14.40 1.65 -6.45
CA MET A 1 -14.41 2.88 -5.63
C MET A 1 -13.00 3.19 -5.16
N MET A 2 -12.74 4.42 -4.74
CA MET A 2 -11.44 4.80 -4.21
C MET A 2 -11.35 4.43 -2.72
N ALA A 3 -10.13 4.27 -2.20
CA ALA A 3 -9.95 3.89 -0.80
C ALA A 3 -10.23 5.03 0.21
N ASN A 4 -10.40 6.26 -0.25
CA ASN A 4 -10.84 7.40 0.58
C ASN A 4 -12.36 7.63 0.52
N ASP A 5 -13.12 6.70 -0.05
CA ASP A 5 -14.58 6.76 -0.05
C ASP A 5 -15.09 6.61 1.40
N PRO A 6 -15.95 7.53 1.89
CA PRO A 6 -16.43 7.49 3.27
C PRO A 6 -17.22 6.21 3.59
N ASP A 7 -17.84 5.58 2.58
CA ASP A 7 -18.67 4.40 2.74
C ASP A 7 -17.90 3.11 2.39
N LEU A 8 -16.57 3.18 2.24
CA LEU A 8 -15.72 2.06 1.82
C LEU A 8 -15.97 0.79 2.63
N LEU A 9 -15.94 0.90 3.96
CA LEU A 9 -16.05 -0.25 4.85
C LEU A 9 -17.44 -0.87 4.77
N GLU A 10 -18.49 -0.06 4.71
CA GLU A 10 -19.86 -0.54 4.55
C GLU A 10 -20.04 -1.32 3.24
N HIS A 11 -19.45 -0.83 2.15
CA HIS A 11 -19.48 -1.52 0.87
C HIS A 11 -18.71 -2.85 0.92
N VAL A 12 -17.51 -2.87 1.53
CA VAL A 12 -16.73 -4.11 1.68
C VAL A 12 -17.49 -5.12 2.53
N HIS A 13 -18.06 -4.71 3.67
CA HIS A 13 -18.87 -5.56 4.54
C HIS A 13 -20.14 -6.08 3.87
N SER A 14 -20.83 -5.26 3.09
CA SER A 14 -22.03 -5.67 2.36
C SER A 14 -21.73 -6.76 1.33
N ASN A 15 -20.52 -6.76 0.75
CA ASN A 15 -20.06 -7.80 -0.16
C ASN A 15 -19.53 -9.07 0.55
N LEU A 16 -19.32 -9.02 1.87
CA LEU A 16 -18.91 -10.16 2.70
C LEU A 16 -20.09 -10.98 3.24
N ASN A 17 -21.32 -10.50 3.13
CA ASN A 17 -22.51 -11.08 3.79
C ASN A 17 -23.01 -12.44 3.23
N GLY A 18 -22.26 -13.09 2.34
CA GLY A 18 -22.57 -14.44 1.85
C GLY A 18 -21.54 -15.46 2.32
N GLU A 19 -21.70 -15.99 3.55
CA GLU A 19 -21.02 -17.14 4.22
C GLU A 19 -19.54 -17.49 3.88
N GLY A 20 -18.79 -16.61 3.23
CA GLY A 20 -17.46 -16.91 2.68
C GLY A 20 -16.51 -15.75 2.79
N SER A 21 -15.22 -16.03 2.66
CA SER A 21 -14.18 -15.01 2.59
C SER A 21 -14.28 -14.25 1.27
N LEU A 22 -14.06 -12.94 1.32
CA LEU A 22 -13.91 -12.15 0.11
C LEU A 22 -12.52 -12.42 -0.47
N ARG A 23 -12.47 -12.91 -1.71
CA ARG A 23 -11.19 -13.17 -2.38
C ARG A 23 -10.49 -11.87 -2.75
N PHE A 24 -9.17 -11.89 -2.79
CA PHE A 24 -8.39 -10.71 -3.19
C PHE A 24 -8.81 -10.08 -4.53
N VAL A 25 -9.14 -10.93 -5.51
CA VAL A 25 -9.58 -10.49 -6.83
C VAL A 25 -10.91 -9.72 -6.73
N GLN A 26 -11.79 -10.14 -5.83
CA GLN A 26 -13.04 -9.43 -5.57
C GLN A 26 -12.76 -8.10 -4.85
N LEU A 27 -11.80 -8.07 -3.92
CA LEU A 27 -11.38 -6.84 -3.26
C LEU A 27 -10.88 -5.80 -4.27
N ARG A 28 -10.00 -6.21 -5.20
CA ARG A 28 -9.47 -5.33 -6.26
C ARG A 28 -10.51 -4.94 -7.32
N ALA A 29 -11.58 -5.71 -7.47
CA ALA A 29 -12.72 -5.32 -8.31
C ALA A 29 -13.58 -4.25 -7.62
N LEU A 30 -13.65 -4.25 -6.29
CA LEU A 30 -14.38 -3.27 -5.50
C LEU A 30 -13.58 -1.98 -5.30
N ILE A 31 -12.30 -2.09 -4.93
CA ILE A 31 -11.44 -0.98 -4.54
C ILE A 31 -10.34 -0.79 -5.58
N SER A 32 -10.29 0.40 -6.16
CA SER A 32 -9.23 0.79 -7.09
C SER A 32 -7.92 1.01 -6.33
N SER A 33 -6.82 0.59 -6.94
CA SER A 33 -5.49 0.85 -6.41
C SER A 33 -5.23 2.35 -6.29
N PRO A 34 -4.86 2.88 -5.11
CA PRO A 34 -4.51 4.28 -4.98
C PRO A 34 -3.08 4.57 -5.45
N LYS A 35 -2.22 3.56 -5.63
CA LYS A 35 -0.84 3.72 -6.09
C LYS A 35 -0.82 4.10 -7.57
N LEU A 36 -0.64 5.39 -7.88
CA LEU A 36 -0.50 5.90 -9.25
C LEU A 36 0.91 5.65 -9.80
N ALA A 37 1.90 5.84 -8.95
CA ALA A 37 3.32 5.66 -9.28
C ALA A 37 4.13 5.41 -8.01
N ASP A 38 5.32 4.82 -8.19
CA ASP A 38 6.33 4.66 -7.16
C ASP A 38 7.69 5.15 -7.63
N TYR A 39 8.38 5.86 -6.75
CA TYR A 39 9.70 6.44 -7.02
C TYR A 39 10.67 6.08 -5.90
N TRP A 40 11.90 5.76 -6.27
CA TRP A 40 13.01 5.67 -5.34
C TRP A 40 13.69 7.03 -5.28
N VAL A 41 13.84 7.59 -4.07
CA VAL A 41 14.34 8.95 -3.89
C VAL A 41 15.37 9.05 -2.79
N ARG A 42 16.24 10.06 -2.89
CA ARG A 42 17.08 10.56 -1.79
C ARG A 42 16.68 11.96 -1.38
N ASN A 43 17.17 12.39 -0.21
CA ASN A 43 16.95 13.72 0.38
C ASN A 43 15.46 14.02 0.64
N LEU A 44 14.66 12.98 0.89
CA LEU A 44 13.26 13.14 1.28
C LEU A 44 13.17 13.63 2.72
N ASP A 45 12.55 14.80 2.93
CA ASP A 45 12.06 15.18 4.25
C ASP A 45 10.80 14.37 4.55
N ALA A 46 10.99 13.29 5.32
CA ALA A 46 9.93 12.37 5.70
C ALA A 46 8.99 12.91 6.79
N LYS A 47 9.24 14.11 7.33
CA LYS A 47 8.46 14.65 8.44
C LYS A 47 7.00 14.85 8.05
N GLY A 48 6.12 14.15 8.77
CA GLY A 48 4.67 14.23 8.56
C GLY A 48 4.18 13.41 7.36
N LEU A 49 5.04 12.61 6.72
CA LEU A 49 4.61 11.66 5.69
C LEU A 49 4.07 10.38 6.34
N THR A 50 3.08 9.78 5.69
CA THR A 50 2.43 8.55 6.15
C THR A 50 3.16 7.33 5.59
N PHE A 51 3.40 6.31 6.41
CA PHE A 51 3.89 5.04 5.90
C PHE A 51 2.82 4.34 5.06
N VAL A 52 3.24 3.80 3.93
CA VAL A 52 2.43 2.98 3.01
C VAL A 52 3.29 1.84 2.50
N GLY A 53 2.72 0.91 1.71
CA GLY A 53 3.51 -0.16 1.10
C GLY A 53 4.19 -1.04 2.14
N ASP A 54 5.48 -1.31 1.95
CA ASP A 54 6.20 -2.30 2.75
C ASP A 54 6.37 -1.86 4.20
N SER A 55 6.66 -0.57 4.47
CA SER A 55 6.77 -0.05 5.85
C SER A 55 5.46 -0.15 6.62
N PHE A 56 4.33 0.18 5.99
CA PHE A 56 3.02 -0.01 6.62
C PHE A 56 2.74 -1.49 6.85
N LEU A 57 3.06 -2.33 5.86
CA LEU A 57 2.87 -3.76 5.96
C LEU A 57 3.72 -4.38 7.09
N SER A 58 4.98 -3.96 7.24
CA SER A 58 5.88 -4.37 8.33
C SER A 58 5.38 -3.93 9.71
N GLU A 59 4.72 -2.76 9.84
CA GLU A 59 4.12 -2.31 11.11
C GLU A 59 2.86 -3.10 11.51
N HIS A 60 2.20 -3.72 10.52
CA HIS A 60 0.89 -4.38 10.69
C HIS A 60 0.90 -5.89 10.36
N SER A 61 2.08 -6.49 10.22
CA SER A 61 2.27 -7.93 9.97
C SER A 61 3.66 -8.38 10.40
N MET A 62 3.94 -9.68 10.31
CA MET A 62 5.27 -10.23 10.58
C MET A 62 6.23 -10.18 9.37
N LEU A 63 6.01 -9.30 8.38
CA LEU A 63 6.88 -9.18 7.20
C LEU A 63 8.35 -8.88 7.54
N GLY A 64 8.59 -8.35 8.74
CA GLY A 64 9.90 -7.91 9.21
C GLY A 64 10.23 -6.51 8.69
N ASP A 65 11.14 -5.81 9.37
CA ASP A 65 11.56 -4.48 8.98
C ASP A 65 12.36 -4.53 7.67
N TRP A 66 11.89 -3.79 6.65
CA TRP A 66 12.72 -3.48 5.49
C TRP A 66 13.55 -2.22 5.81
N ASP A 67 14.85 -2.28 5.53
CA ASP A 67 15.80 -1.17 5.69
C ASP A 67 15.37 0.12 4.95
N ARG A 68 14.56 0.01 3.90
CA ARG A 68 14.11 1.13 3.08
C ARG A 68 12.67 1.47 3.42
N LYS A 69 12.47 2.65 3.99
CA LYS A 69 11.13 3.12 4.37
C LYS A 69 10.33 3.57 3.16
N SER A 70 9.03 3.30 3.19
CA SER A 70 8.08 3.60 2.12
C SER A 70 6.99 4.56 2.60
N TYR A 71 6.92 5.72 1.95
CA TYR A 71 6.06 6.83 2.32
C TYR A 71 5.02 7.12 1.23
N GLY A 72 3.82 7.48 1.63
CA GLY A 72 2.75 7.89 0.74
C GLY A 72 2.64 9.41 0.69
N VAL A 73 2.42 9.94 -0.51
CA VAL A 73 2.15 11.37 -0.74
C VAL A 73 1.00 11.55 -1.72
N SER A 74 0.25 12.64 -1.60
CA SER A 74 -0.72 13.01 -2.62
C SER A 74 0.00 13.50 -3.90
N MET A 75 -0.67 13.37 -5.04
CA MET A 75 -0.18 13.87 -6.33
C MET A 75 0.11 15.39 -6.31
N ALA A 76 -0.72 16.16 -5.59
CA ALA A 76 -0.49 17.59 -5.39
C ALA A 76 0.82 17.84 -4.63
N ARG A 77 1.02 17.14 -3.50
CA ARG A 77 2.24 17.26 -2.70
C ARG A 77 3.48 16.80 -3.46
N TRP A 78 3.38 15.71 -4.21
CA TRP A 78 4.46 15.21 -5.06
C TRP A 78 4.92 16.27 -6.06
N SER A 79 3.97 16.97 -6.69
CA SER A 79 4.26 18.02 -7.68
C SER A 79 5.08 19.18 -7.10
N GLU A 80 4.92 19.47 -5.81
CA GLU A 80 5.66 20.51 -5.09
C GLU A 80 7.08 20.06 -4.72
N ILE A 81 7.25 18.82 -4.26
CA ILE A 81 8.51 18.38 -3.64
C ILE A 81 9.47 17.72 -4.64
N GLN A 82 8.96 17.11 -5.72
CA GLN A 82 9.78 16.27 -6.61
C GLN A 82 10.97 17.01 -7.23
N GLY A 83 10.87 18.32 -7.48
CA GLY A 83 11.95 19.12 -8.06
C GLY A 83 13.18 19.28 -7.16
N GLY A 84 13.03 19.05 -5.86
CA GLY A 84 14.13 19.07 -4.88
C GLY A 84 14.66 17.68 -4.53
N LEU A 85 14.08 16.61 -5.08
CA LEU A 85 14.46 15.23 -4.77
C LEU A 85 15.39 14.68 -5.86
N GLU A 86 16.30 13.81 -5.44
CA GLU A 86 17.07 12.98 -6.37
C GLU A 86 16.27 11.70 -6.64
N ILE A 87 15.68 11.59 -7.84
CA ILE A 87 14.95 10.39 -8.27
C ILE A 87 15.93 9.37 -8.85
N LEU A 88 15.92 8.16 -8.31
CA LEU A 88 16.80 7.07 -8.69
C LEU A 88 16.09 6.14 -9.68
N ASN A 89 16.72 5.91 -10.84
CA ASN A 89 16.24 4.95 -11.83
C ASN A 89 16.72 3.52 -11.56
N GLU A 90 17.84 3.38 -10.84
CA GLU A 90 18.43 2.10 -10.48
C GLU A 90 18.86 2.12 -9.02
N LEU A 91 18.53 1.05 -8.29
CA LEU A 91 18.92 0.88 -6.91
C LEU A 91 20.20 0.06 -6.84
N LYS A 92 21.24 0.62 -6.21
CA LYS A 92 22.42 -0.15 -5.85
C LYS A 92 22.17 -0.94 -4.57
N PHE A 93 22.91 -2.03 -4.41
CA PHE A 93 22.93 -2.78 -3.15
C PHE A 93 23.53 -1.89 -2.05
N HIS A 94 22.90 -1.85 -0.87
CA HIS A 94 23.27 -0.98 0.26
C HIS A 94 23.25 0.53 0.00
N ASP A 95 22.39 1.00 -0.89
CA ASP A 95 22.16 2.44 -1.04
C ASP A 95 21.42 2.97 0.20
N GLU A 96 22.18 3.51 1.16
CA GLU A 96 21.68 4.12 2.39
C GLU A 96 20.99 5.46 2.11
N GLY A 97 20.02 5.82 2.95
CA GLY A 97 19.28 7.08 2.81
C GLY A 97 18.28 7.11 1.63
N VAL A 98 18.04 5.97 0.99
CA VAL A 98 17.03 5.83 -0.07
C VAL A 98 15.68 5.46 0.55
N SER A 99 14.64 6.20 0.15
CA SER A 99 13.26 5.92 0.52
C SER A 99 12.42 5.62 -0.72
N ARG A 100 11.35 4.83 -0.56
CA ARG A 100 10.32 4.66 -1.59
C ARG A 100 9.23 5.70 -1.35
N VAL A 101 8.80 6.41 -2.39
CA VAL A 101 7.64 7.30 -2.35
C VAL A 101 6.57 6.74 -3.26
N GLN A 102 5.38 6.48 -2.72
CA GLN A 102 4.19 6.17 -3.50
C GLN A 102 3.34 7.42 -3.68
N VAL A 103 2.99 7.72 -4.93
CA VAL A 103 2.13 8.85 -5.28
C VAL A 103 0.70 8.38 -5.39
N TRP A 104 -0.19 8.97 -4.61
CA TRP A 104 -1.60 8.63 -4.52
C TRP A 104 -2.48 9.80 -5.01
N PRO A 105 -3.73 9.57 -5.46
CA PRO A 105 -4.60 10.64 -5.93
C PRO A 105 -5.14 11.55 -4.81
N PHE A 106 -5.01 11.12 -3.56
CA PHE A 106 -5.40 11.86 -2.35
C PHE A 106 -4.31 11.72 -1.28
N ASP A 107 -4.43 12.44 -0.18
CA ASP A 107 -3.48 12.38 0.94
C ASP A 107 -3.70 11.11 1.77
N PRO A 108 -2.73 10.19 1.86
CA PRO A 108 -2.87 8.94 2.61
C PRO A 108 -3.18 9.16 4.10
N SER A 109 -2.77 10.30 4.68
CA SER A 109 -3.04 10.63 6.09
C SER A 109 -4.53 10.82 6.41
N GLN A 110 -5.38 10.97 5.38
CA GLN A 110 -6.83 11.10 5.52
C GLN A 110 -7.53 9.76 5.77
N LEU A 111 -6.87 8.63 5.53
CA LEU A 111 -7.48 7.31 5.69
C LEU A 111 -7.54 6.89 7.16
N THR A 112 -8.63 6.24 7.54
CA THR A 112 -8.65 5.43 8.77
C THR A 112 -7.70 4.25 8.63
N LEU A 113 -7.33 3.63 9.75
CA LEU A 113 -6.45 2.47 9.75
C LEU A 113 -6.99 1.33 8.87
N GLU A 114 -8.28 1.05 8.96
CA GLU A 114 -8.96 0.00 8.21
C GLU A 114 -8.94 0.31 6.70
N ALA A 115 -9.27 1.54 6.32
CA ALA A 115 -9.22 1.98 4.93
C ALA A 115 -7.78 1.92 4.39
N MET A 116 -6.78 2.28 5.21
CA MET A 116 -5.37 2.20 4.86
C MET A 116 -4.91 0.74 4.63
N LYS A 117 -5.31 -0.21 5.49
CA LYS A 117 -5.00 -1.64 5.29
C LYS A 117 -5.50 -2.13 3.93
N LEU A 118 -6.74 -1.78 3.58
CA LEU A 118 -7.32 -2.15 2.28
C LEU A 118 -6.59 -1.46 1.13
N ALA A 119 -6.33 -0.15 1.24
CA ALA A 119 -5.61 0.68 0.28
C ALA A 119 -4.22 0.13 -0.04
N VAL A 120 -3.44 -0.20 1.00
CA VAL A 120 -2.09 -0.75 0.87
C VAL A 120 -2.14 -2.14 0.26
N ALA A 121 -3.07 -2.99 0.66
CA ALA A 121 -3.20 -4.33 0.09
C ALA A 121 -3.44 -4.27 -1.43
N VAL A 122 -4.41 -3.46 -1.90
CA VAL A 122 -4.70 -3.31 -3.34
C VAL A 122 -3.64 -2.51 -4.12
N SER A 123 -2.63 -1.96 -3.43
CA SER A 123 -1.53 -1.20 -4.05
C SER A 123 -0.43 -2.09 -4.63
N TYR A 124 -0.35 -3.36 -4.25
CA TYR A 124 0.59 -4.29 -4.87
C TYR A 124 0.04 -4.77 -6.20
N SER A 125 0.90 -4.94 -7.20
CA SER A 125 0.57 -5.61 -8.46
C SER A 125 0.68 -7.13 -8.33
N ASP A 126 0.08 -7.88 -9.25
CA ASP A 126 0.24 -9.34 -9.29
C ASP A 126 1.71 -9.74 -9.40
N LEU A 127 2.49 -9.04 -10.22
CA LEU A 127 3.91 -9.33 -10.40
C LEU A 127 4.72 -9.12 -9.12
N GLU A 128 4.42 -8.09 -8.33
CA GLU A 128 5.04 -7.87 -7.01
C GLU A 128 4.71 -9.03 -6.06
N LEU A 129 3.46 -9.48 -6.02
CA LEU A 129 3.02 -10.58 -5.17
C LEU A 129 3.61 -11.94 -5.59
N PHE A 130 3.72 -12.18 -6.90
CA PHE A 130 4.35 -13.41 -7.42
C PHE A 130 5.84 -13.47 -7.14
N ARG A 131 6.54 -12.32 -7.18
CA ARG A 131 7.99 -12.26 -6.95
C ARG A 131 8.36 -12.34 -5.47
N GLU A 132 7.48 -11.86 -4.59
CA GLU A 132 7.75 -11.81 -3.16
C GLU A 132 6.60 -12.45 -2.36
N PRO A 133 6.65 -13.77 -2.15
CA PRO A 133 5.63 -14.49 -1.38
C PRO A 133 5.47 -14.01 0.07
N ARG A 134 6.47 -13.33 0.64
CA ARG A 134 6.37 -12.78 2.00
C ARG A 134 5.36 -11.63 2.08
N ILE A 135 5.34 -10.75 1.07
CA ILE A 135 4.34 -9.67 0.98
C ILE A 135 2.94 -10.28 0.94
N PHE A 136 2.79 -11.37 0.19
CA PHE A 136 1.54 -12.09 0.09
C PHE A 136 1.06 -12.61 1.45
N GLY A 137 1.92 -13.31 2.20
CA GLY A 137 1.61 -13.80 3.55
C GLY A 137 1.28 -12.67 4.53
N ALA A 138 2.00 -11.55 4.44
CA ALA A 138 1.79 -10.38 5.27
C ALA A 138 0.44 -9.68 5.00
N ILE A 139 0.03 -9.56 3.72
CA ILE A 139 -1.29 -9.04 3.36
C ILE A 139 -2.38 -9.95 3.92
N ASN A 140 -2.21 -11.27 3.82
CA ASN A 140 -3.14 -12.25 4.39
C ASN A 140 -3.29 -12.08 5.90
N GLU A 141 -2.18 -11.93 6.62
CA GLU A 141 -2.20 -11.69 8.06
C GLU A 141 -2.95 -10.39 8.40
N MET A 142 -2.57 -9.29 7.75
CA MET A 142 -3.16 -7.97 7.96
C MET A 142 -4.67 -7.95 7.66
N LEU A 143 -5.12 -8.71 6.67
CA LEU A 143 -6.51 -8.76 6.23
C LEU A 143 -7.36 -9.85 6.88
N SER A 144 -6.76 -10.76 7.65
CA SER A 144 -7.43 -11.90 8.28
C SER A 144 -8.58 -11.49 9.21
N GLU A 145 -8.42 -10.37 9.91
CA GLU A 145 -9.43 -9.77 10.80
C GLU A 145 -10.72 -9.39 10.06
N TYR A 146 -10.63 -9.13 8.76
CA TYR A 146 -11.74 -8.71 7.90
C TYR A 146 -12.38 -9.88 7.14
N ARG A 147 -11.93 -11.13 7.40
CA ARG A 147 -12.34 -12.33 6.65
C ARG A 147 -12.08 -12.21 5.15
N ILE A 148 -11.02 -11.51 4.77
CA ILE A 148 -10.57 -11.40 3.38
C ILE A 148 -9.43 -12.40 3.19
N ASP A 149 -9.57 -13.29 2.21
CA ASP A 149 -8.55 -14.26 1.86
C ASP A 149 -7.81 -13.75 0.62
N ALA A 150 -6.53 -13.41 0.79
CA ALA A 150 -5.73 -12.94 -0.32
C ALA A 150 -5.23 -14.11 -1.21
N GLU A 151 -5.37 -15.38 -0.80
CA GLU A 151 -4.71 -16.55 -1.41
C GLU A 151 -5.00 -16.68 -2.91
N PRO A 152 -3.99 -16.58 -3.80
CA PRO A 152 -4.15 -16.93 -5.19
C PRO A 152 -4.19 -18.45 -5.28
N ARG A 153 -5.39 -19.03 -5.19
CA ARG A 153 -5.58 -20.44 -5.57
C ARG A 153 -5.50 -20.53 -7.09
N CYS A 154 -4.36 -21.06 -7.54
CA CYS A 154 -4.17 -21.56 -8.91
C CYS A 154 -5.27 -22.56 -9.30
#